data_AF-A0A3S1KIF7-F1
#
_entry.id   AF-A0A3S1KIF7-F1
#
_cell.length_a   1.000
_cell.length_b   1.000
_cell.length_c   1.000
_cell.angle_alpha   90.00
_cell.angle_beta   90.00
_cell.angle_gamma   90.00
#
_symmetry.space_group_name_H-M   'P 1'
#
loop_
_entity.id
_entity.type
_entity.pdbx_description
1 polymer ?
#
loop_
_entity_poly.entity_id
_entity_poly.type
_entity_poly.pdbx_seq_one_letter_code
_entity_poly.pdbx_strand_id
1 'polypeptide(L)'
;MEKIAGRIFLALMAVALGALAFVVAYAATDWYRTGSHFLFDSINADPRPVFGYAWADLEAGLLAKLQYAGAAALFGFLLPLAIAFLVRPPRRNDAKFMSMADVRRAGLLKPRGIFIGRAGGRLVNVFA
;
A
#
# COMPACT_ATOMS: atom_id res chain seq x y z
N MET A 1 3.88 -19.27 -5.06
CA MET A 1 4.49 -18.26 -5.96
C MET A 1 3.71 -16.95 -5.92
N GLU A 2 2.44 -16.91 -6.33
CA GLU A 2 1.62 -15.68 -6.44
C GLU A 2 1.50 -14.87 -5.12
N LYS A 3 1.26 -15.53 -3.98
CA LYS A 3 1.18 -14.86 -2.66
C LYS A 3 2.50 -14.23 -2.21
N ILE A 4 3.65 -14.77 -2.64
CA ILE A 4 4.97 -14.25 -2.26
C ILE A 4 5.30 -13.03 -3.13
N ALA A 5 5.07 -13.14 -4.45
CA ALA A 5 5.24 -12.02 -5.38
C ALA A 5 4.37 -10.81 -4.98
N GLY A 6 3.11 -11.03 -4.59
CA GLY A 6 2.24 -9.96 -4.12
C GLY A 6 2.72 -9.25 -2.84
N ARG A 7 3.34 -9.99 -1.90
CA ARG A 7 3.93 -9.40 -0.68
C ARG A 7 5.19 -8.59 -0.99
N ILE A 8 6.05 -9.10 -1.87
CA ILE A 8 7.25 -8.40 -2.32
C ILE A 8 6.84 -7.11 -3.03
N PHE A 9 5.86 -7.17 -3.93
CA PHE A 9 5.34 -6.00 -4.61
C PHE A 9 4.79 -4.96 -3.63
N LEU A 10 3.99 -5.38 -2.65
CA LEU A 10 3.47 -4.48 -1.62
C LEU A 10 4.59 -3.82 -0.83
N ALA A 11 5.61 -4.57 -0.44
CA ALA A 11 6.76 -4.06 0.30
C ALA A 11 7.54 -3.03 -0.54
N LEU A 12 7.82 -3.33 -1.82
CA LEU A 12 8.48 -2.41 -2.73
C LEU A 12 7.66 -1.13 -2.95
N MET A 13 6.34 -1.26 -3.11
CA MET A 13 5.44 -0.13 -3.25
C MET A 13 5.41 0.75 -1.98
N ALA A 14 5.41 0.14 -0.79
CA ALA A 14 5.49 0.86 0.48
C ALA A 14 6.81 1.63 0.58
N VAL A 15 7.94 1.01 0.24
CA VAL A 15 9.25 1.68 0.22
C VAL A 15 9.26 2.83 -0.78
N ALA A 16 8.74 2.63 -1.99
CA ALA A 16 8.70 3.65 -3.02
C ALA A 16 7.84 4.87 -2.62
N LEU A 17 6.65 4.61 -2.04
CA LEU A 17 5.77 5.68 -1.56
C LEU A 17 6.36 6.42 -0.36
N GLY A 18 7.02 5.70 0.55
CA GLY A 18 7.75 6.32 1.65
C GLY A 18 8.88 7.23 1.16
N ALA A 19 9.70 6.75 0.22
CA ALA A 19 10.77 7.55 -0.37
C ALA A 19 10.25 8.78 -1.14
N LEU A 20 9.17 8.62 -1.90
CA LEU A 20 8.54 9.73 -2.62
C LEU A 20 8.01 10.79 -1.64
N ALA A 21 7.28 10.37 -0.62
CA ALA A 21 6.73 11.28 0.39
C ALA A 21 7.84 12.01 1.15
N PHE A 22 8.94 11.31 1.48
CA PHE A 22 10.13 11.90 2.09
C PHE A 22 10.70 13.03 1.22
N VAL A 23 10.98 12.74 -0.05
CA VAL A 23 11.61 13.67 -0.99
C VAL A 23 10.77 14.92 -1.19
N VAL A 24 9.46 14.76 -1.41
CA VAL A 24 8.54 15.88 -1.60
C VAL A 24 8.43 16.72 -0.32
N ALA A 25 8.28 16.09 0.84
CA ALA A 25 8.15 16.81 2.11
C ALA A 25 9.45 17.51 2.52
N TYR A 26 10.61 16.91 2.22
CA TYR A 26 11.91 17.54 2.45
C TYR A 26 12.09 18.78 1.57
N ALA A 27 11.81 18.69 0.27
CA ALA A 27 11.85 19.83 -0.63
C ALA A 27 10.85 20.93 -0.23
N ALA A 28 9.64 20.56 0.19
CA ALA A 28 8.64 21.51 0.68
C ALA A 28 9.09 22.22 1.96
N THR A 29 9.73 21.48 2.87
CA THR A 29 10.24 22.03 4.14
C THR A 29 11.41 22.98 3.90
N ASP A 30 12.29 22.66 2.94
CA ASP A 30 13.37 23.56 2.54
C ASP A 30 12.81 24.83 1.88
N TRP A 31 11.91 24.70 0.91
CA TRP A 31 11.25 25.82 0.25
C TRP A 31 10.54 26.76 1.25
N TYR A 32 9.83 26.20 2.23
CA TYR A 32 9.17 27.00 3.28
C TYR A 32 10.17 27.84 4.11
N ARG A 33 11.40 27.36 4.27
CA ARG A 33 12.44 28.02 5.08
C ARG A 33 13.32 28.98 4.28
N THR A 34 13.66 28.61 3.04
CA THR A 34 14.63 29.32 2.21
C THR A 34 13.97 30.15 1.11
N GLY A 35 12.72 29.86 0.76
CA GLY A 35 12.01 30.41 -0.41
C GLY A 35 12.49 29.83 -1.74
N SER A 36 13.43 28.88 -1.74
CA SER A 36 14.07 28.36 -2.96
C SER A 36 13.31 27.18 -3.55
N HIS A 37 13.08 27.21 -4.88
CA HIS A 37 12.50 26.09 -5.62
C HIS A 37 13.53 25.05 -6.08
N PHE A 38 14.81 25.27 -5.80
CA PHE A 38 15.92 24.45 -6.30
C PHE A 38 15.74 22.94 -6.06
N LEU A 39 15.28 22.53 -4.88
CA LEU A 39 15.07 21.11 -4.59
C LEU A 39 13.87 20.52 -5.35
N PHE A 40 12.83 21.30 -5.63
CA PHE A 40 11.73 20.86 -6.49
C PHE A 40 12.17 20.70 -7.94
N ASP A 41 12.96 21.63 -8.45
CA ASP A 41 13.54 21.52 -9.80
C ASP A 41 14.48 20.30 -9.90
N SER A 42 15.24 20.04 -8.83
CA SER A 42 16.07 18.84 -8.71
C SER A 42 15.23 17.58 -8.78
N ILE A 43 14.12 17.47 -8.05
CA ILE A 43 13.24 16.28 -8.10
C ILE A 43 12.79 15.97 -9.53
N ASN A 44 12.47 17.01 -10.31
CA ASN A 44 11.99 16.85 -11.68
C ASN A 44 13.11 16.45 -12.66
N ALA A 45 14.34 16.93 -12.45
CA ALA A 45 15.49 16.62 -13.30
C ALA A 45 16.20 15.32 -12.92
N ASP A 46 16.59 15.20 -11.64
CA ASP A 46 17.23 14.04 -11.04
C ASP A 46 17.00 14.05 -9.52
N PRO A 47 16.29 13.07 -8.93
CA PRO A 47 15.98 13.06 -7.51
C PRO A 47 17.16 12.66 -6.62
N ARG A 48 18.25 12.10 -7.17
CA ARG A 48 19.41 11.63 -6.39
C ARG A 48 20.07 12.69 -5.49
N PRO A 49 20.28 13.94 -5.95
CA PRO A 49 20.88 14.99 -5.14
C PRO A 49 20.07 15.32 -3.88
N VAL A 50 18.74 15.17 -3.93
CA VAL A 50 17.87 15.47 -2.77
C VAL A 50 18.20 14.57 -1.58
N PHE A 51 18.51 13.29 -1.85
CA PHE A 51 18.97 12.37 -0.81
C PHE A 51 20.36 12.76 -0.28
N GLY A 52 21.24 13.26 -1.13
CA GLY A 52 22.55 13.78 -0.72
C GLY A 52 22.43 14.98 0.22
N TYR A 53 21.54 15.94 -0.09
CA TYR A 53 21.25 17.07 0.80
C TYR A 53 20.61 16.63 2.11
N ALA A 54 19.65 15.72 2.06
CA ALA A 54 19.05 15.17 3.27
C ALA A 54 20.07 14.44 4.15
N TRP A 55 21.04 13.75 3.55
CA TRP A 55 22.14 13.10 4.27
C TRP A 55 23.08 14.13 4.91
N ALA A 56 23.48 15.17 4.16
CA ALA A 56 24.30 16.24 4.68
C ALA A 56 23.62 16.98 5.85
N ASP A 57 22.31 17.24 5.75
CA ASP A 57 21.53 17.83 6.85
C ASP A 57 21.44 16.90 8.07
N LEU A 58 21.42 15.58 7.87
CA LEU A 58 21.44 14.60 8.95
C LEU A 58 22.80 14.59 9.67
N GLU A 59 23.90 14.59 8.91
CA GLU A 59 25.26 14.68 9.45
C GLU A 59 25.51 16.01 10.19
N ALA A 60 24.93 17.11 9.69
CA ALA A 60 24.96 18.42 10.34
C ALA A 60 24.04 18.54 11.56
N GLY A 61 23.25 17.50 11.88
CA GLY A 61 22.32 17.50 13.02
C GLY A 61 21.12 18.42 12.84
N LEU A 62 20.79 18.82 11.60
CA LEU A 62 19.68 19.73 11.27
C LEU A 62 18.33 18.99 11.23
N LEU A 63 17.99 18.34 12.34
CA LEU A 63 16.80 17.49 12.48
C LEU A 63 15.48 18.23 12.22
N ALA A 64 15.47 19.54 12.39
CA ALA A 64 14.29 20.36 12.17
C ALA A 64 13.78 20.31 10.71
N LYS A 65 14.66 20.09 9.71
CA LYS A 65 14.25 19.87 8.31
C LYS A 65 13.81 18.42 8.07
N LEU A 66 14.48 17.48 8.72
CA LEU A 66 14.24 16.04 8.58
C LEU A 66 12.98 15.54 9.29
N GLN A 67 12.51 16.19 10.35
CA GLN A 67 11.38 15.70 11.14
C GLN A 67 10.08 15.56 10.32
N TYR A 68 9.78 16.57 9.49
CA TYR A 68 8.56 16.59 8.69
C TYR A 68 8.68 15.66 7.49
N ALA A 69 9.87 15.61 6.87
CA ALA A 69 10.19 14.66 5.82
C ALA A 69 10.08 13.21 6.31
N GLY A 70 10.61 12.91 7.50
CA GLY A 70 10.54 11.60 8.14
C GLY A 70 9.11 11.19 8.48
N ALA A 71 8.30 12.11 9.03
CA ALA A 71 6.89 11.86 9.29
C ALA A 71 6.11 11.54 8.00
N ALA A 72 6.35 12.30 6.92
CA ALA A 72 5.76 12.05 5.62
C ALA A 72 6.20 10.70 5.03
N ALA A 73 7.47 10.35 5.18
CA ALA A 73 8.00 9.05 4.75
C ALA A 73 7.32 7.89 5.46
N LEU A 74 7.18 7.99 6.79
CA LEU A 74 6.51 6.99 7.60
C LEU A 74 5.04 6.84 7.17
N PHE A 75 4.36 7.95 6.92
CA PHE A 75 2.99 7.93 6.43
C PHE A 75 2.87 7.26 5.05
N GLY A 76 3.71 7.66 4.09
CA GLY A 76 3.75 7.07 2.74
C GLY A 76 4.08 5.58 2.75
N PHE A 77 4.91 5.13 3.68
CA PHE A 77 5.23 3.72 3.86
C PHE A 77 4.09 2.91 4.49
N LEU A 78 3.47 3.43 5.56
CA LEU A 78 2.44 2.69 6.30
C LEU A 78 1.09 2.66 5.59
N LEU A 79 0.75 3.70 4.83
CA LEU A 79 -0.54 3.81 4.15
C LEU A 79 -0.88 2.61 3.25
N PRO A 80 -0.03 2.16 2.30
CA PRO A 80 -0.33 1.02 1.45
C PRO A 80 -0.45 -0.30 2.24
N LEU A 81 0.32 -0.44 3.33
CA LEU A 81 0.21 -1.60 4.22
C LEU A 81 -1.15 -1.61 4.92
N ALA A 82 -1.53 -0.49 5.53
CA ALA A 82 -2.83 -0.33 6.17
C ALA A 82 -3.98 -0.60 5.19
N ILE A 83 -3.91 -0.05 3.97
CA ILE A 83 -4.89 -0.31 2.91
C ILE A 83 -4.96 -1.81 2.59
N ALA A 84 -3.83 -2.50 2.44
CA ALA A 84 -3.83 -3.93 2.17
C ALA A 84 -4.45 -4.77 3.29
N PHE A 85 -4.35 -4.34 4.55
CA PHE A 85 -5.03 -4.97 5.68
C PHE A 85 -6.53 -4.63 5.76
N LEU A 86 -6.91 -3.40 5.40
CA LEU A 86 -8.29 -2.90 5.47
C LEU A 86 -9.15 -3.33 4.27
N VAL A 87 -8.54 -3.50 3.10
CA VAL A 87 -9.22 -3.98 1.88
C VAL A 87 -9.54 -5.46 2.06
N ARG A 88 -10.79 -5.74 2.45
CA ARG A 88 -11.32 -7.10 2.45
C ARG A 88 -11.26 -7.66 1.02
N PRO A 89 -10.83 -8.92 0.84
CA PRO A 89 -10.81 -9.52 -0.49
C PRO A 89 -12.22 -9.41 -1.10
N PRO A 90 -12.32 -8.96 -2.36
CA PRO A 90 -13.60 -8.80 -3.01
C PRO A 90 -14.37 -10.13 -2.95
N ARG A 91 -15.62 -10.09 -2.50
CA ARG A 91 -16.58 -11.19 -2.65
C ARG A 91 -16.97 -11.29 -4.13
N ARG A 92 -16.01 -11.54 -5.02
CA ARG A 92 -16.30 -11.68 -6.45
C ARG A 92 -16.74 -13.11 -6.74
N ASN A 93 -17.97 -13.19 -7.22
CA ASN A 93 -18.64 -14.39 -7.72
C ASN A 93 -18.28 -14.61 -9.20
N ASP A 94 -16.99 -14.50 -9.55
CA ASP A 94 -16.55 -14.68 -10.93
C ASP A 94 -16.38 -16.18 -11.19
N ALA A 95 -17.50 -16.83 -11.54
CA ALA A 95 -17.69 -18.04 -12.36
C ALA A 95 -16.69 -19.22 -12.28
N LYS A 96 -15.84 -19.30 -11.25
CA LYS A 96 -15.00 -20.45 -10.95
C LYS A 96 -15.76 -21.33 -9.98
N PHE A 97 -15.80 -22.64 -10.23
CA PHE A 97 -16.42 -23.63 -9.34
C PHE A 97 -15.98 -23.38 -7.89
N MET A 98 -16.84 -22.73 -7.11
CA MET A 98 -16.52 -22.39 -5.73
C MET A 98 -16.44 -23.68 -4.92
N SER A 99 -15.39 -23.82 -4.11
CA SER A 99 -15.34 -24.88 -3.12
C SER A 99 -16.34 -24.57 -2.00
N MET A 100 -16.78 -25.58 -1.24
CA MET A 100 -17.71 -25.36 -0.11
C MET A 100 -17.16 -24.37 0.93
N ALA A 101 -15.83 -24.28 1.06
CA ALA A 101 -15.17 -23.29 1.91
C ALA A 101 -15.38 -21.86 1.39
N ASP A 102 -15.34 -21.65 0.07
CA ASP A 102 -15.57 -20.35 -0.57
C ASP A 102 -17.04 -19.92 -0.44
N VAL A 103 -17.98 -20.86 -0.60
CA VAL A 103 -19.43 -20.60 -0.44
C VAL A 103 -19.75 -20.16 0.99
N ARG A 104 -19.17 -20.83 2.00
CA ARG A 104 -19.32 -20.44 3.42
C ARG A 104 -18.71 -19.07 3.70
N ARG A 105 -17.55 -18.75 3.11
CA ARG A 105 -16.85 -17.47 3.31
C ARG A 105 -17.53 -16.30 2.60
N ALA A 106 -18.20 -16.58 1.48
CA ALA A 106 -18.99 -15.60 0.73
C ALA A 106 -20.32 -15.25 1.40
N GLY A 107 -20.75 -16.00 2.43
CA GLY A 107 -22.03 -15.78 3.11
C GLY A 107 -23.24 -16.17 2.27
N LEU A 108 -23.04 -17.03 1.27
CA LEU A 108 -24.08 -17.49 0.34
C LEU A 108 -24.90 -18.66 0.92
N LEU A 109 -24.51 -19.18 2.09
CA LEU A 109 -25.28 -20.17 2.84
C LEU A 109 -26.24 -19.45 3.80
N LYS A 110 -27.54 -19.48 3.51
CA LYS A 110 -28.57 -19.16 4.50
C LYS A 110 -28.78 -20.36 5.44
N PRO A 111 -28.99 -20.15 6.76
CA PRO A 111 -29.50 -21.20 7.63
C PRO A 111 -30.83 -21.71 7.07
N ARG A 112 -30.96 -23.02 6.80
CA ARG A 112 -32.13 -23.66 6.16
C ARG A 112 -32.41 -23.26 4.70
N GLY A 113 -31.45 -22.64 4.00
CA GLY A 113 -31.57 -22.31 2.58
C GLY A 113 -30.88 -23.33 1.67
N ILE A 114 -31.42 -23.54 0.47
CA ILE A 114 -30.78 -24.32 -0.59
C ILE A 114 -29.84 -23.40 -1.37
N PHE A 115 -28.54 -23.71 -1.41
CA PHE A 115 -27.61 -23.04 -2.31
C PHE A 115 -27.78 -23.61 -3.73
N ILE A 116 -28.35 -22.82 -4.64
CA ILE A 116 -28.45 -23.17 -6.07
C ILE A 116 -27.33 -22.44 -6.80
N GLY A 117 -26.22 -23.13 -7.01
CA GLY A 117 -25.06 -22.61 -7.73
C GLY A 117 -24.11 -23.74 -8.13
N ARG A 118 -23.20 -23.47 -9.06
CA ARG A 118 -22.23 -24.44 -9.58
C ARG A 118 -21.05 -24.61 -8.61
N ALA A 119 -21.30 -25.13 -7.41
CA ALA A 119 -20.25 -25.59 -6.50
C ALA A 119 -19.77 -26.97 -6.97
N GLY A 120 -18.54 -27.07 -7.49
CA GLY A 120 -17.94 -28.35 -7.88
C GLY A 120 -18.66 -29.17 -8.97
N GLY A 121 -19.55 -28.57 -9.76
CA GLY A 121 -20.23 -29.27 -10.86
C GLY A 121 -21.33 -30.26 -10.46
N ARG A 122 -21.78 -30.24 -9.21
CA ARG A 122 -22.94 -31.04 -8.75
C ARG A 122 -23.89 -30.20 -7.91
N LEU A 123 -25.20 -30.42 -8.09
CA LEU A 123 -26.21 -29.95 -7.17
C LEU A 123 -26.00 -30.71 -5.84
N VAL A 124 -25.50 -30.03 -4.82
CA VAL A 124 -25.32 -30.64 -3.49
C VAL A 124 -26.38 -30.07 -2.57
N ASN A 125 -27.26 -30.93 -2.05
CA ASN A 125 -28.14 -30.57 -0.96
C ASN A 125 -27.30 -30.33 0.29
N VAL A 126 -27.30 -29.10 0.79
CA VAL A 126 -26.73 -28.76 2.09
C VAL A 126 -27.79 -29.09 3.14
N PHE A 127 -27.78 -30.32 3.64
CA PHE A 127 -28.49 -30.65 4.87
C PHE A 127 -27.55 -30.34 6.04
N ALA A 128 -27.99 -29.40 6.89
CA ALA A 128 -27.49 -29.24 8.23
C ALA A 128 -28.09 -30.34 9.13
#